data_AF-A0A383E137-F1
#
_entry.id   AF-A0A383E137-F1
#
_cell.length_a   1.000
_cell.length_b   1.000
_cell.length_c   1.000
_cell.angle_alpha   90.00
_cell.angle_beta   90.00
_cell.angle_gamma   90.00
#
_symmetry.space_group_name_H-M   'P 1'
#
loop_
_entity.id
_entity.type
_entity.pdbx_description
1 polymer ?
#
loop_
_entity_poly.entity_id
_entity_poly.type
_entity_poly.pdbx_seq_one_letter_code
_entity_poly.pdbx_strand_id
1 'polypeptide(L)'
;LPHDDAQQIDFLSKRPSTDIFMIMEGEITTVNVINRIIKSKLDRKKIFSSPIDGAIFIEPTSLKGKSPKLSKGKPSERIKYLDEIPSPYLNGMLDHFFDGKLTPFIETNRGCPFKCTFCHTGDDYFNKIHKFSDERVLAEIDYIGKKASKLGISNLHIADTNYGMYPRDREITAALLESHNKYNWPNSIMSTTGKNQKERVIEITSMLGNMFSVNMSAQSMDENVLSNVKRSN
;
A
#
# COMPACT_ATOMS: atom_id res chain seq x y z
N LEU A 1 2.34 3.86 -12.95
CA LEU A 1 3.05 4.24 -14.19
C LEU A 1 2.62 3.26 -15.27
N PRO A 2 2.43 3.68 -16.52
CA PRO A 2 2.30 2.72 -17.61
C PRO A 2 3.51 1.78 -17.70
N HIS A 3 3.28 0.55 -18.15
CA HIS A 3 4.26 -0.53 -18.08
C HIS A 3 5.26 -0.53 -19.25
N ASP A 4 4.88 0.04 -20.40
CA ASP A 4 5.71 0.11 -21.60
C ASP A 4 6.64 1.34 -21.61
N ASP A 5 7.81 1.18 -22.21
CA ASP A 5 8.87 2.18 -22.17
C ASP A 5 8.47 3.49 -22.89
N ALA A 6 7.63 3.43 -23.94
CA ALA A 6 7.21 4.62 -24.68
C ALA A 6 6.31 5.52 -23.83
N GLN A 7 5.34 4.94 -23.13
CA GLN A 7 4.48 5.68 -22.19
C GLN A 7 5.26 6.14 -20.95
N GLN A 8 6.28 5.39 -20.51
CA GLN A 8 7.18 5.83 -19.42
C GLN A 8 8.00 7.06 -19.83
N ILE A 9 8.54 7.08 -21.05
CA ILE A 9 9.24 8.23 -21.61
C ILE A 9 8.29 9.43 -21.71
N ASP A 10 7.08 9.25 -22.25
CA ASP A 10 6.09 10.33 -22.35
C ASP A 10 5.72 10.90 -20.96
N PHE A 11 5.47 10.01 -19.99
CA PHE A 11 5.09 10.39 -18.63
C PHE A 11 6.17 11.25 -17.94
N LEU A 12 7.44 10.83 -18.03
CA LEU A 12 8.58 11.51 -17.41
C LEU A 12 8.97 12.77 -18.17
N SER A 13 8.89 12.77 -19.51
CA SER A 13 9.20 13.95 -20.33
C SER A 13 8.24 15.11 -20.04
N LYS A 14 6.97 14.80 -19.70
CA LYS A 14 5.97 15.78 -19.25
C LYS A 14 6.16 16.27 -17.81
N ARG A 15 7.14 15.71 -17.07
CA ARG A 15 7.41 16.00 -15.65
C ARG A 15 8.88 16.31 -15.43
N PRO A 16 9.39 17.45 -15.92
CA PRO A 16 10.82 17.79 -15.86
C PRO A 16 11.35 17.95 -14.42
N SER A 17 10.47 18.15 -13.44
CA SER A 17 10.83 18.21 -12.02
C SER A 17 10.96 16.82 -11.35
N THR A 18 10.74 15.73 -12.09
CA THR A 18 10.90 14.36 -11.59
C THR A 18 12.22 13.78 -12.10
N ASP A 19 13.20 13.70 -11.21
CA ASP A 19 14.52 13.13 -11.51
C ASP A 19 14.52 11.60 -11.56
N ILE A 20 13.84 10.97 -10.61
CA ILE A 20 13.77 9.51 -10.46
C ILE A 20 12.32 9.14 -10.12
N PHE A 21 11.80 8.13 -10.81
CA PHE A 21 10.53 7.52 -10.51
C PHE A 21 10.74 6.11 -9.96
N MET A 22 10.09 5.78 -8.84
CA MET A 22 10.17 4.45 -8.22
C MET A 22 8.99 3.60 -8.66
N ILE A 23 9.24 2.36 -9.10
CA ILE A 23 8.20 1.42 -9.50
C ILE A 23 7.88 0.43 -8.38
N MET A 24 6.60 0.08 -8.26
CA MET A 24 6.08 -0.89 -7.29
C MET A 24 6.28 -0.47 -5.82
N GLU A 25 6.70 -1.38 -4.93
CA GLU A 25 7.00 -1.08 -3.53
C GLU A 25 8.27 -0.20 -3.43
N GLY A 26 8.17 0.90 -2.69
CA GLY A 26 9.13 1.99 -2.71
C GLY A 26 10.28 1.84 -1.72
N GLU A 27 10.15 1.00 -0.70
CA GLU A 27 11.07 0.92 0.43
C GLU A 27 12.49 0.51 0.00
N ILE A 28 12.62 -0.64 -0.66
CA ILE A 28 13.91 -1.14 -1.17
C ILE A 28 14.49 -0.19 -2.23
N THR A 29 13.64 0.31 -3.12
CA THR A 29 14.04 1.26 -4.15
C THR A 29 14.58 2.56 -3.53
N THR A 30 13.95 3.06 -2.48
CA THR A 30 14.41 4.25 -1.74
C THR A 30 15.79 4.01 -1.17
N VAL A 31 16.02 2.85 -0.54
CA VAL A 31 17.35 2.47 -0.03
C VAL A 31 18.39 2.42 -1.17
N ASN A 32 18.06 1.85 -2.32
CA ASN A 32 18.93 1.80 -3.50
C ASN A 32 19.31 3.20 -4.00
N VAL A 33 18.33 4.10 -4.11
CA VAL A 33 18.53 5.48 -4.55
C VAL A 33 19.40 6.26 -3.56
N ILE A 34 19.11 6.17 -2.25
CA ILE A 34 19.91 6.85 -1.22
C ILE A 34 21.35 6.32 -1.20
N ASN A 35 21.54 5.00 -1.29
CA ASN A 35 22.88 4.40 -1.39
C ASN A 35 23.64 4.89 -2.62
N ARG A 36 22.98 5.05 -3.77
CA ARG A 36 23.58 5.66 -4.97
C ARG A 36 24.02 7.09 -4.70
N ILE A 37 23.14 7.91 -4.13
CA ILE A 37 23.42 9.33 -3.83
C ILE A 37 24.64 9.47 -2.90
N ILE A 38 24.70 8.65 -1.84
CA ILE A 38 25.81 8.64 -0.87
C ILE A 38 27.11 8.21 -1.56
N LYS A 39 27.11 7.08 -2.28
CA LYS A 39 28.32 6.56 -2.98
C LYS A 39 28.82 7.53 -4.05
N SER A 40 27.92 8.25 -4.70
CA SER A 40 28.25 9.28 -5.68
C SER A 40 28.74 10.58 -5.06
N LYS A 41 28.67 10.76 -3.73
CA LYS A 41 28.99 12.02 -3.03
C LYS A 41 28.23 13.21 -3.63
N LEU A 42 26.93 13.03 -3.88
CA LEU A 42 26.05 14.02 -4.52
C LEU A 42 26.44 14.41 -5.97
N ASP A 43 27.42 13.74 -6.58
CA ASP A 43 27.79 13.97 -7.98
C ASP A 43 26.68 13.47 -8.91
N ARG A 44 25.93 14.41 -9.48
CA ARG A 44 24.79 14.12 -10.37
C ARG A 44 25.19 13.23 -11.55
N LYS A 45 26.38 13.42 -12.14
CA LYS A 45 26.80 12.59 -13.28
C LYS A 45 26.98 11.13 -12.88
N LYS A 46 27.46 10.87 -11.66
CA LYS A 46 27.62 9.52 -11.11
C LYS A 46 26.31 8.90 -10.64
N ILE A 47 25.36 9.72 -10.17
CA ILE A 47 24.05 9.21 -9.75
C ILE A 47 23.34 8.58 -10.95
N PHE A 48 23.38 9.26 -12.10
CA PHE A 48 22.67 8.87 -13.32
C PHE A 48 23.54 8.12 -14.35
N SER A 49 24.73 7.62 -13.97
CA SER A 49 25.65 6.94 -14.90
C SER A 49 25.22 5.51 -15.25
N SER A 50 24.33 4.91 -14.46
CA SER A 50 23.83 3.55 -14.66
C SER A 50 22.44 3.37 -14.03
N PRO A 51 21.66 2.36 -14.47
CA PRO A 51 20.38 2.04 -13.85
C PRO A 51 20.46 1.86 -12.33
N ILE A 52 19.33 2.07 -11.66
CA ILE A 52 19.15 1.84 -10.22
C ILE A 52 17.96 0.88 -10.08
N ASP A 53 18.16 -0.27 -9.44
CA ASP A 53 17.09 -1.25 -9.26
C ASP A 53 15.90 -0.65 -8.51
N GLY A 54 14.71 -0.91 -9.04
CA GLY A 54 13.43 -0.36 -8.62
C GLY A 54 13.10 1.02 -9.18
N ALA A 55 14.03 1.66 -9.90
CA ALA A 55 13.88 3.02 -10.36
C ALA A 55 13.96 3.16 -11.88
N ILE A 56 13.30 4.21 -12.36
CA ILE A 56 13.25 4.62 -13.76
C ILE A 56 13.54 6.12 -13.83
N PHE A 57 14.39 6.52 -14.77
CA PHE A 57 14.67 7.93 -15.03
C PHE A 57 15.06 8.16 -16.49
N ILE A 58 14.96 9.41 -16.96
CA ILE A 58 15.52 9.80 -18.26
C ILE A 58 17.00 10.13 -18.08
N GLU A 59 17.86 9.55 -18.90
CA GLU A 59 19.30 9.83 -18.87
C GLU A 59 19.53 11.33 -19.12
N PRO A 60 20.19 12.07 -18.21
CA PRO A 60 20.31 13.53 -18.32
C PRO A 60 20.98 14.00 -19.62
N THR A 61 21.89 13.20 -20.17
CA THR A 61 22.58 13.45 -21.45
C THR A 61 21.64 13.40 -22.66
N SER A 62 20.51 12.69 -22.55
CA SER A 62 19.54 12.51 -23.63
C SER A 62 18.42 13.56 -23.64
N LEU A 63 18.26 14.34 -22.56
CA LEU A 63 17.18 15.34 -22.43
C LEU A 63 17.21 16.44 -23.50
N LYS A 64 18.39 16.75 -24.05
CA LYS A 64 18.55 17.74 -25.14
C LYS A 64 18.49 17.11 -26.54
N GLY A 65 18.38 15.80 -26.63
CA GLY A 65 18.30 15.07 -27.89
C GLY A 65 16.87 14.95 -28.41
N LYS A 66 16.72 14.52 -29.67
CA LYS A 66 15.40 14.26 -30.29
C LYS A 66 14.67 13.06 -29.70
N SER A 67 15.36 12.21 -28.95
CA SER A 67 14.83 10.96 -28.38
C SER A 67 15.37 10.76 -26.96
N PRO A 68 14.58 11.07 -25.92
CA PRO A 68 14.94 10.80 -24.53
C PRO A 68 15.24 9.31 -24.33
N LYS A 69 16.33 9.01 -23.64
CA LYS A 69 16.75 7.64 -23.34
C LYS A 69 16.34 7.29 -21.93
N LEU A 70 15.57 6.22 -21.81
CA LEU A 70 15.12 5.67 -20.54
C LEU A 70 16.24 4.83 -19.91
N SER A 71 16.50 5.06 -18.62
CA SER A 71 17.30 4.18 -17.77
C SER A 71 16.37 3.48 -16.79
N LYS A 72 16.43 2.14 -16.76
CA LYS A 72 15.49 1.30 -16.02
C LYS A 72 16.24 0.19 -15.30
N GLY A 73 16.18 0.19 -13.97
CA GLY A 73 16.70 -0.91 -13.17
C GLY A 73 15.74 -2.10 -13.15
N LYS A 74 16.21 -3.23 -12.62
CA LYS A 74 15.32 -4.38 -12.37
C LYS A 74 14.30 -4.01 -11.29
N PRO A 75 13.04 -4.46 -11.36
CA PRO A 75 12.10 -4.24 -10.27
C PRO A 75 12.66 -4.73 -8.93
N SER A 76 12.49 -3.95 -7.86
CA SER A 76 12.89 -4.34 -6.51
C SER A 76 12.11 -5.56 -6.05
N GLU A 77 12.79 -6.52 -5.42
CA GLU A 77 12.10 -7.65 -4.81
C GLU A 77 11.14 -7.18 -3.71
N ARG A 78 10.00 -7.87 -3.59
CA ARG A 78 9.03 -7.59 -2.53
C ARG A 78 9.56 -8.02 -1.18
N ILE A 79 9.25 -7.21 -0.18
CA ILE A 79 9.57 -7.53 1.22
C ILE A 79 8.65 -8.67 1.65
N LYS A 80 9.23 -9.84 1.94
CA LYS A 80 8.47 -11.04 2.33
C LYS A 80 8.08 -11.02 3.81
N TYR A 81 9.01 -10.56 4.64
CA TYR A 81 8.85 -10.44 6.09
C TYR A 81 8.60 -8.97 6.41
N LEU A 82 7.32 -8.58 6.47
CA LEU A 82 6.96 -7.16 6.54
C LEU A 82 7.43 -6.48 7.84
N ASP A 83 7.70 -7.25 8.89
CA ASP A 83 8.23 -6.73 10.15
C ASP A 83 9.69 -6.24 10.07
N GLU A 84 10.39 -6.48 8.95
CA GLU A 84 11.67 -5.81 8.66
C GLU A 84 11.49 -4.29 8.48
N ILE A 85 10.28 -3.85 8.12
CA ILE A 85 9.92 -2.44 8.04
C ILE A 85 9.49 -1.99 9.44
N PRO A 86 10.08 -0.95 10.05
CA PRO A 86 9.64 -0.49 11.36
C PRO A 86 8.19 0.02 11.33
N SER A 87 7.45 -0.20 12.41
CA SER A 87 6.12 0.40 12.57
C SER A 87 6.25 1.91 12.75
N PRO A 88 5.62 2.72 11.89
CA PRO A 88 5.67 4.18 12.00
C PRO A 88 4.78 4.70 13.15
N TYR A 89 3.89 3.86 13.70
CA TYR A 89 3.17 4.14 14.93
C TYR A 89 4.03 3.82 16.15
N LEU A 90 4.53 2.59 16.27
CA LEU A 90 5.21 2.13 17.49
C LEU A 90 6.55 2.82 17.73
N ASN A 91 7.18 3.36 16.68
CA ASN A 91 8.40 4.16 16.81
C ASN A 91 8.13 5.68 16.93
N GLY A 92 6.86 6.10 16.96
CA GLY A 92 6.45 7.49 17.13
C GLY A 92 6.60 8.39 15.90
N MET A 93 6.99 7.87 14.73
CA MET A 93 7.13 8.69 13.51
C MET A 93 5.84 9.43 13.15
N LEU A 94 4.68 8.81 13.40
CA LEU A 94 3.37 9.40 13.10
C LEU A 94 2.78 10.25 14.23
N ASP A 95 3.47 10.43 15.35
CA ASP A 95 2.91 11.08 16.53
C ASP A 95 2.41 12.50 16.27
N HIS A 96 3.14 13.25 15.44
CA HIS A 96 2.78 14.62 15.10
C HIS A 96 1.53 14.73 14.22
N PHE A 97 1.07 13.63 13.60
CA PHE A 97 -0.18 13.58 12.83
C PHE A 97 -1.40 13.25 13.71
N PHE A 98 -1.20 12.87 14.97
CA PHE A 98 -2.29 12.79 15.93
C PHE A 98 -2.67 14.19 16.41
N ASP A 99 -3.33 14.94 15.53
CA ASP A 99 -3.70 16.35 15.70
C ASP A 99 -5.21 16.56 15.94
N GLY A 100 -5.97 15.46 16.05
CA GLY A 100 -7.44 15.46 16.18
C GLY A 100 -8.20 15.64 14.86
N LYS A 101 -7.51 15.80 13.72
CA LYS A 101 -8.12 16.05 12.40
C LYS A 101 -7.89 14.90 11.43
N LEU A 102 -6.70 14.31 11.46
CA LEU A 102 -6.32 13.24 10.56
C LEU A 102 -6.83 11.88 11.07
N THR A 103 -7.25 11.03 10.13
CA THR A 103 -7.67 9.67 10.42
C THR A 103 -6.48 8.70 10.31
N PRO A 104 -6.24 7.84 11.32
CA PRO A 104 -5.21 6.82 11.24
C PRO A 104 -5.55 5.75 10.19
N PHE A 105 -4.50 5.23 9.56
CA PHE A 105 -4.54 4.10 8.62
C PHE A 105 -3.71 2.95 9.18
N ILE A 106 -4.23 1.73 9.18
CA ILE A 106 -3.45 0.51 9.42
C ILE A 106 -3.39 -0.32 8.14
N GLU A 107 -2.28 -1.03 7.95
CA GLU A 107 -2.10 -2.02 6.89
C GLU A 107 -1.67 -3.31 7.58
N THR A 108 -2.42 -4.38 7.40
CA THR A 108 -2.17 -5.67 8.09
C THR A 108 -1.49 -6.67 7.16
N ASN A 109 -1.66 -6.48 5.84
CA ASN A 109 -1.08 -7.30 4.80
C ASN A 109 -0.92 -6.55 3.47
N ARG A 110 -0.02 -7.05 2.61
CA ARG A 110 0.27 -6.52 1.28
C ARG A 110 0.14 -7.58 0.21
N GLY A 111 -0.57 -7.24 -0.86
CA GLY A 111 -0.76 -8.08 -2.04
C GLY A 111 -2.22 -8.48 -2.24
N CYS A 112 -2.48 -9.12 -3.38
CA CYS A 112 -3.80 -9.58 -3.78
C CYS A 112 -3.65 -10.78 -4.73
N PRO A 113 -4.32 -11.92 -4.48
CA PRO A 113 -4.17 -13.10 -5.34
C PRO A 113 -4.96 -12.96 -6.65
N PHE A 114 -5.80 -11.94 -6.79
CA PHE A 114 -6.64 -11.71 -7.97
C PHE A 114 -5.88 -11.02 -9.10
N LYS A 115 -6.41 -11.16 -10.33
CA LYS A 115 -5.75 -10.73 -11.59
C LYS A 115 -6.54 -9.71 -12.38
N CYS A 116 -7.34 -8.89 -11.71
CA CYS A 116 -8.19 -7.90 -12.36
C CYS A 116 -7.34 -6.97 -13.25
N THR A 117 -7.63 -6.91 -14.55
CA THR A 117 -6.74 -6.29 -15.55
C THR A 117 -6.57 -4.78 -15.38
N PHE A 118 -7.54 -4.12 -14.76
CA PHE A 118 -7.52 -2.68 -14.48
C PHE A 118 -6.85 -2.34 -13.13
N CYS A 119 -6.58 -3.34 -12.29
CA CYS A 119 -6.09 -3.14 -10.93
C CYS A 119 -4.56 -3.21 -10.88
N HIS A 120 -3.92 -2.21 -10.29
CA HIS A 120 -2.47 -2.21 -10.08
C HIS A 120 -2.00 -3.44 -9.28
N THR A 121 -2.73 -3.79 -8.21
CA THR A 121 -2.44 -4.97 -7.39
C THR A 121 -2.82 -6.29 -8.08
N GLY A 122 -3.41 -6.24 -9.28
CA GLY A 122 -3.65 -7.41 -10.13
C GLY A 122 -2.39 -7.93 -10.83
N ASP A 123 -1.31 -7.13 -10.84
CA ASP A 123 -0.01 -7.50 -11.41
C ASP A 123 0.59 -8.75 -10.72
N ASP A 124 1.36 -9.54 -11.46
CA ASP A 124 2.08 -10.71 -10.95
C ASP A 124 3.01 -10.38 -9.78
N TYR A 125 3.55 -9.16 -9.76
CA TYR A 125 4.33 -8.63 -8.67
C TYR A 125 3.62 -8.77 -7.31
N PHE A 126 2.34 -8.40 -7.23
CA PHE A 126 1.59 -8.35 -5.96
C PHE A 126 0.83 -9.64 -5.62
N ASN A 127 0.97 -10.69 -6.42
CA ASN A 127 0.08 -11.86 -6.33
C ASN A 127 0.16 -12.60 -4.99
N LYS A 128 1.35 -12.64 -4.38
CA LYS A 128 1.55 -13.26 -3.08
C LYS A 128 1.20 -12.29 -1.96
N ILE A 129 0.48 -12.77 -0.95
CA ILE A 129 0.15 -11.95 0.22
C ILE A 129 1.28 -12.11 1.24
N HIS A 130 1.82 -10.99 1.69
CA HIS A 130 2.74 -10.91 2.82
C HIS A 130 2.04 -10.18 3.97
N LYS A 131 2.35 -10.54 5.21
CA LYS A 131 1.61 -10.10 6.40
C LYS A 131 2.58 -9.52 7.43
N PHE A 132 2.17 -8.46 8.11
CA PHE A 132 2.80 -8.03 9.36
C PHE A 132 2.46 -9.04 10.47
N SER A 133 3.27 -9.18 11.50
CA SER A 133 2.94 -10.07 12.63
C SER A 133 1.67 -9.63 13.37
N ASP A 134 1.02 -10.59 14.04
CA ASP A 134 -0.12 -10.31 14.92
C ASP A 134 0.29 -9.39 16.05
N GLU A 135 1.40 -9.70 16.70
CA GLU A 135 1.97 -8.88 17.77
C GLU A 135 2.07 -7.40 17.37
N ARG A 136 2.64 -7.11 16.19
CA ARG A 136 2.73 -5.74 15.69
C ARG A 136 1.36 -5.11 15.47
N VAL A 137 0.46 -5.77 14.75
CA VAL A 137 -0.85 -5.18 14.39
C VAL A 137 -1.66 -4.89 15.66
N LEU A 138 -1.64 -5.81 16.63
CA LEU A 138 -2.31 -5.63 17.92
C LEU A 138 -1.70 -4.47 18.72
N ALA A 139 -0.37 -4.37 18.75
CA ALA A 139 0.31 -3.27 19.39
C ALA A 139 -0.01 -1.92 18.73
N GLU A 140 -0.08 -1.87 17.39
CA GLU A 140 -0.49 -0.67 16.65
C GLU A 140 -1.93 -0.27 16.99
N ILE A 141 -2.86 -1.21 17.06
CA ILE A 141 -4.26 -0.95 17.44
C ILE A 141 -4.34 -0.32 18.85
N ASP A 142 -3.67 -0.91 19.85
CA ASP A 142 -3.67 -0.36 21.21
C ASP A 142 -2.99 1.01 21.28
N TYR A 143 -1.89 1.19 20.56
CA TYR A 143 -1.17 2.47 20.47
C TYR A 143 -2.05 3.58 19.89
N ILE A 144 -2.70 3.30 18.76
CA ILE A 144 -3.58 4.25 18.08
C ILE A 144 -4.79 4.54 18.96
N GLY A 145 -5.45 3.53 19.54
CA GLY A 145 -6.64 3.72 20.37
C GLY A 145 -6.41 4.64 21.57
N LYS A 146 -5.28 4.48 22.27
CA LYS A 146 -4.88 5.37 23.38
C LYS A 146 -4.75 6.84 22.96
N LYS A 147 -4.25 7.11 21.76
CA LYS A 147 -4.01 8.48 21.27
C LYS A 147 -5.26 9.07 20.61
N ALA A 148 -5.89 8.32 19.71
CA ALA A 148 -7.06 8.73 18.96
C ALA A 148 -8.22 9.13 19.88
N SER A 149 -8.47 8.32 20.92
CA SER A 149 -9.50 8.59 21.94
C SER A 149 -9.31 9.94 22.63
N LYS A 150 -8.08 10.27 23.06
CA LYS A 150 -7.77 11.54 23.75
C LYS A 150 -7.99 12.77 22.87
N LEU A 151 -7.99 12.59 21.55
CA LEU A 151 -8.09 13.65 20.56
C LEU A 151 -9.46 13.70 19.89
N GLY A 152 -10.41 12.84 20.31
CA GLY A 152 -11.75 12.77 19.72
C GLY A 152 -11.76 12.27 18.28
N ILE A 153 -10.70 11.62 17.82
CA ILE A 153 -10.68 10.93 16.52
C ILE A 153 -11.55 9.70 16.66
N SER A 154 -12.55 9.52 15.79
CA SER A 154 -13.51 8.42 15.86
C SER A 154 -13.25 7.31 14.83
N ASN A 155 -12.53 7.61 13.76
CA ASN A 155 -12.50 6.75 12.57
C ASN A 155 -11.16 6.01 12.44
N LEU A 156 -11.17 4.89 11.71
CA LEU A 156 -10.01 4.12 11.30
C LEU A 156 -10.16 3.72 9.84
N HIS A 157 -9.07 3.78 9.07
CA HIS A 157 -8.98 3.10 7.77
C HIS A 157 -8.09 1.86 7.85
N ILE A 158 -8.52 0.80 7.18
CA ILE A 158 -7.71 -0.38 6.93
C ILE A 158 -7.36 -0.37 5.43
N ALA A 159 -6.06 -0.27 5.13
CA ALA A 159 -5.54 -0.13 3.77
C ALA A 159 -5.47 -1.46 2.99
N ASP A 160 -5.81 -2.58 3.64
CA ASP A 160 -5.78 -3.91 3.04
C ASP A 160 -6.71 -4.02 1.82
N THR A 161 -6.25 -4.70 0.78
CA THR A 161 -7.01 -4.80 -0.49
C THR A 161 -8.29 -5.62 -0.40
N ASN A 162 -8.40 -6.52 0.59
CA ASN A 162 -9.54 -7.41 0.76
C ASN A 162 -9.73 -7.82 2.24
N TYR A 163 -10.01 -6.85 3.10
CA TYR A 163 -10.23 -7.13 4.52
C TYR A 163 -11.41 -8.08 4.72
N GLY A 164 -11.25 -9.02 5.64
CA GLY A 164 -12.22 -10.05 6.00
C GLY A 164 -12.22 -11.30 5.12
N MET A 165 -11.24 -11.45 4.22
CA MET A 165 -11.08 -12.69 3.47
C MET A 165 -10.32 -13.77 4.23
N TYR A 166 -9.42 -13.39 5.14
CA TYR A 166 -8.48 -14.30 5.76
C TYR A 166 -8.91 -14.66 7.18
N PRO A 167 -8.68 -15.91 7.64
CA PRO A 167 -9.03 -16.32 9.00
C PRO A 167 -8.48 -15.38 10.10
N ARG A 168 -7.28 -14.85 9.88
CA ARG A 168 -6.60 -13.89 10.76
C ARG A 168 -7.37 -12.58 10.97
N ASP A 169 -8.16 -12.17 9.98
CA ASP A 169 -8.88 -10.89 10.02
C ASP A 169 -9.90 -10.87 11.17
N ARG A 170 -10.40 -12.05 11.58
CA ARG A 170 -11.24 -12.23 12.77
C ARG A 170 -10.52 -11.81 14.06
N GLU A 171 -9.26 -12.20 14.24
CA GLU A 171 -8.48 -11.86 15.45
C GLU A 171 -8.17 -10.36 15.50
N ILE A 172 -7.84 -9.77 14.34
CA ILE A 172 -7.65 -8.32 14.21
C ILE A 172 -8.97 -7.59 14.53
N THR A 173 -10.10 -8.11 14.06
CA THR A 173 -11.43 -7.57 14.37
C THR A 173 -11.74 -7.63 15.87
N ALA A 174 -11.41 -8.75 16.53
CA ALA A 174 -11.57 -8.89 17.97
C ALA A 174 -10.75 -7.85 18.74
N ALA A 175 -9.53 -7.58 18.30
CA ALA A 175 -8.69 -6.54 18.90
C ALA A 175 -9.20 -5.12 18.69
N LEU A 176 -9.79 -4.83 17.52
CA LEU A 176 -10.46 -3.55 17.27
C LEU A 176 -11.67 -3.35 18.18
N LEU A 177 -12.45 -4.41 18.44
CA LEU A 177 -13.55 -4.37 19.41
C LEU A 177 -13.06 -4.17 20.84
N GLU A 178 -11.98 -4.84 21.24
CA GLU A 178 -11.37 -4.64 22.55
C GLU A 178 -10.92 -3.18 22.71
N SER A 179 -10.25 -2.63 21.71
CA SER A 179 -9.87 -1.22 21.67
C SER A 179 -11.09 -0.31 21.77
N HIS A 180 -12.19 -0.62 21.05
CA HIS A 180 -13.43 0.15 21.13
C HIS A 180 -13.98 0.17 22.56
N ASN A 181 -14.08 -1.00 23.20
CA ASN A 181 -14.59 -1.10 24.57
C ASN A 181 -13.69 -0.38 25.59
N LYS A 182 -12.37 -0.39 25.36
CA LYS A 182 -11.38 0.19 26.28
C LYS A 182 -11.22 1.69 26.13
N TYR A 183 -11.27 2.20 24.90
CA TYR A 183 -10.91 3.58 24.56
C TYR A 183 -12.04 4.36 23.90
N ASN A 184 -13.21 3.75 23.67
CA ASN A 184 -14.25 4.29 22.79
C ASN A 184 -13.71 4.61 21.37
N TRP A 185 -12.76 3.82 20.87
CA TRP A 185 -12.19 3.95 19.53
C TRP A 185 -11.76 2.59 18.94
N PRO A 186 -11.98 2.32 17.64
CA PRO A 186 -12.67 3.19 16.68
C PRO A 186 -14.19 3.13 16.84
N ASN A 187 -14.91 4.15 16.38
CA ASN A 187 -16.37 4.14 16.25
C ASN A 187 -16.82 3.90 14.81
N SER A 188 -15.95 4.13 13.83
CA SER A 188 -16.18 3.80 12.42
C SER A 188 -14.90 3.25 11.79
N ILE A 189 -15.03 2.15 11.05
CA ILE A 189 -13.94 1.49 10.33
C ILE A 189 -14.28 1.51 8.84
N MET A 190 -13.33 1.99 8.04
CA MET A 190 -13.40 2.02 6.58
C MET A 190 -12.40 1.04 6.00
N SER A 191 -12.87 0.09 5.20
CA SER A 191 -11.99 -0.82 4.48
C SER A 191 -12.63 -1.29 3.17
N THR A 192 -11.81 -1.86 2.30
CA THR A 192 -12.29 -2.63 1.15
C THR A 192 -12.47 -4.09 1.53
N THR A 193 -13.72 -4.56 1.58
CA THR A 193 -14.03 -5.95 1.88
C THR A 193 -13.80 -6.85 0.68
N GLY A 194 -13.30 -8.06 0.93
CA GLY A 194 -13.28 -9.08 -0.12
C GLY A 194 -14.68 -9.62 -0.44
N LYS A 195 -14.78 -10.36 -1.55
CA LYS A 195 -16.07 -10.88 -2.07
C LYS A 195 -16.16 -12.40 -2.06
N ASN A 196 -15.01 -13.06 -2.08
CA ASN A 196 -14.94 -14.50 -2.35
C ASN A 196 -15.06 -15.36 -1.09
N GLN A 197 -15.07 -14.75 0.10
CA GLN A 197 -15.14 -15.42 1.39
C GLN A 197 -16.31 -14.86 2.20
N LYS A 198 -17.52 -15.01 1.65
CA LYS A 198 -18.75 -14.35 2.13
C LYS A 198 -19.03 -14.59 3.61
N GLU A 199 -18.86 -15.83 4.08
CA GLU A 199 -19.09 -16.20 5.49
C GLU A 199 -18.18 -15.43 6.44
N ARG A 200 -16.88 -15.32 6.14
CA ARG A 200 -15.94 -14.56 6.98
C ARG A 200 -16.22 -13.06 6.96
N VAL A 201 -16.61 -12.52 5.79
CA VAL A 201 -16.97 -11.10 5.68
C VAL A 201 -18.24 -10.80 6.49
N ILE A 202 -19.24 -11.69 6.45
CA ILE A 202 -20.45 -11.60 7.26
C ILE A 202 -20.10 -11.70 8.75
N GLU A 203 -19.23 -12.63 9.14
CA GLU A 203 -18.77 -12.77 10.53
C GLU A 203 -18.16 -11.47 11.04
N ILE A 204 -17.18 -10.91 10.32
CA ILE A 204 -16.49 -9.67 10.72
C ILE A 204 -17.45 -8.48 10.76
N THR A 205 -18.35 -8.38 9.79
CA THR A 205 -19.38 -7.34 9.78
C THR A 205 -20.32 -7.48 10.99
N SER A 206 -20.69 -8.70 11.34
CA SER A 206 -21.56 -8.98 12.50
C SER A 206 -20.86 -8.65 13.81
N MET A 207 -19.55 -8.93 13.91
CA MET A 207 -18.72 -8.57 15.06
C MET A 207 -18.65 -7.05 15.25
N LEU A 208 -18.42 -6.29 14.17
CA LEU A 208 -18.26 -4.84 14.22
C LEU A 208 -19.58 -4.07 14.30
N GLY A 209 -20.69 -4.68 13.88
CA GLY A 209 -22.01 -4.06 13.88
C GLY A 209 -22.00 -2.70 13.17
N ASN A 210 -22.51 -1.67 13.85
CA ASN A 210 -22.63 -0.32 13.28
C ASN A 210 -21.27 0.39 13.06
N MET A 211 -20.16 -0.16 13.56
CA MET A 211 -18.83 0.40 13.32
C MET A 211 -18.33 0.14 11.90
N PHE A 212 -18.95 -0.76 11.14
CA PHE A 212 -18.42 -1.21 9.86
C PHE A 212 -19.49 -1.28 8.78
N SER A 213 -19.22 -0.63 7.65
CA SER A 213 -20.06 -0.72 6.46
C SER A 213 -19.38 -1.58 5.40
N VAL A 214 -20.09 -2.61 4.92
CA VAL A 214 -19.62 -3.47 3.83
C VAL A 214 -19.69 -2.71 2.52
N ASN A 215 -18.58 -2.67 1.79
CA ASN A 215 -18.50 -2.09 0.45
C ASN A 215 -18.13 -3.18 -0.56
N MET A 216 -19.09 -3.58 -1.39
CA MET A 216 -18.87 -4.62 -2.39
C MET A 216 -18.66 -4.04 -3.80
N SER A 217 -17.46 -4.24 -4.32
CA SER A 217 -17.07 -3.77 -5.65
C SER A 217 -17.48 -4.76 -6.76
N ALA A 218 -18.71 -4.74 -7.26
CA ALA A 218 -19.10 -5.62 -8.37
C ALA A 218 -18.36 -5.31 -9.69
N GLN A 219 -18.12 -4.03 -9.98
CA GLN A 219 -17.52 -3.49 -11.21
C GLN A 219 -18.40 -3.65 -12.47
N SER A 220 -18.93 -4.85 -12.71
CA SER A 220 -19.89 -5.15 -13.77
C SER A 220 -20.75 -6.35 -13.34
N MET A 221 -21.92 -6.52 -13.97
CA MET A 221 -22.74 -7.73 -13.87
C MET A 221 -22.82 -8.49 -15.21
N ASP A 222 -22.16 -7.98 -16.25
CA ASP A 222 -22.06 -8.64 -17.56
C ASP A 222 -20.91 -9.66 -17.56
N GLU A 223 -21.21 -10.91 -17.88
CA GLU A 223 -20.25 -12.02 -17.85
C GLU A 223 -19.09 -11.85 -18.84
N ASN A 224 -19.35 -11.26 -20.01
CA ASN A 224 -18.30 -11.00 -21.00
C ASN A 224 -17.35 -9.93 -20.50
N VAL A 225 -17.87 -8.85 -19.90
CA VAL A 225 -17.05 -7.81 -19.28
C VAL A 225 -16.21 -8.41 -18.14
N LEU A 226 -16.82 -9.18 -17.24
CA LEU A 226 -16.13 -9.82 -16.12
C LEU A 226 -15.00 -10.75 -16.58
N SER A 227 -15.27 -11.56 -17.60
CA SER A 227 -14.28 -12.43 -18.25
C SER A 227 -13.11 -11.62 -18.83
N ASN A 228 -13.42 -10.56 -19.60
CA ASN A 228 -12.41 -9.69 -20.22
C ASN A 228 -11.51 -8.99 -19.19
N VAL A 229 -12.06 -8.62 -18.03
CA VAL A 229 -11.28 -8.01 -16.94
C VAL A 229 -10.71 -9.00 -15.94
N LYS A 230 -10.79 -10.30 -16.21
CA LYS A 230 -10.29 -11.40 -15.35
C LYS A 230 -10.82 -11.30 -13.92
N ARG A 231 -12.13 -11.11 -13.78
CA ARG A 231 -12.81 -10.96 -12.49
C ARG A 231 -13.97 -11.94 -12.39
N SER A 232 -14.19 -12.46 -11.18
CA SER A 232 -15.42 -13.15 -10.80
C SER A 232 -16.11 -12.38 -9.66
N ASN A 233 -17.44 -12.44 -9.63
CA ASN A 233 -18.28 -11.85 -8.59
C ASN A 233 -18.87 -12.92 -7.68
#